data_AF-A0A953RSP7-F1
#
_entry.id   AF-A0A953RSP7-F1
#
_cell.length_a   1.000
_cell.length_b   1.000
_cell.length_c   1.000
_cell.angle_alpha   90.00
_cell.angle_beta   90.00
_cell.angle_gamma   90.00
#
_symmetry.space_group_name_H-M   'P 1'
#
loop_
_entity.id
_entity.type
_entity.pdbx_description
1 polymer ?
#
loop_
_entity_poly.entity_id
_entity_poly.type
_entity_poly.pdbx_seq_one_letter_code
_entity_poly.pdbx_strand_id
1 'polypeptide(L)'
;MKISNKLKLFYREFKFLAKGLLSTDHPVLAHIIPMRRCNLSCAYCNEYDTFSDPVSLEVMHRRVDRLAELGTTAVIISGGEPLLHPDLEKIISRIRSHG
;
A
#
# COMPACT_ATOMS: atom_id res chain seq x y z
N MET A 1 -21.12 18.20 10.54
CA MET A 1 -19.90 17.34 10.43
C MET A 1 -20.05 16.12 9.50
N LYS A 2 -21.16 15.35 9.52
CA LYS A 2 -21.30 14.13 8.68
C LYS A 2 -21.37 14.36 7.16
N ILE A 3 -21.97 15.46 6.70
CA ILE A 3 -22.17 15.77 5.26
C ILE A 3 -20.83 16.11 4.56
N SER A 4 -19.95 16.85 5.23
CA SER A 4 -18.62 17.21 4.71
C SER A 4 -17.75 15.98 4.43
N ASN A 5 -17.83 14.97 5.30
CA ASN A 5 -17.08 13.72 5.12
C ASN A 5 -17.61 12.89 3.95
N LYS A 6 -18.94 12.84 3.75
CA LYS A 6 -19.54 12.14 2.59
C LYS A 6 -19.08 12.75 1.26
N LEU A 7 -19.02 14.08 1.16
CA LEU A 7 -18.59 14.74 -0.06
C LEU A 7 -17.09 14.51 -0.35
N LYS A 8 -16.24 14.53 0.69
CA LYS A 8 -14.81 14.21 0.57
C LYS A 8 -14.56 12.76 0.13
N LEU A 9 -15.32 11.82 0.68
CA LEU A 9 -15.27 10.41 0.30
C LEU A 9 -15.69 10.23 -1.17
N PHE A 10 -16.84 10.78 -1.54
CA PHE A 10 -17.33 10.74 -2.92
C PHE A 10 -16.32 11.32 -3.91
N TYR A 11 -15.70 12.47 -3.59
CA TYR A 11 -14.66 13.05 -4.44
C TYR A 11 -13.44 12.12 -4.59
N ARG A 12 -12.98 11.48 -3.51
CA ARG A 12 -11.87 10.51 -3.57
C ARG A 12 -12.21 9.31 -4.45
N GLU A 13 -13.40 8.75 -4.28
CA GLU A 13 -13.88 7.60 -5.07
C GLU A 13 -14.02 7.98 -6.55
N PHE A 14 -14.62 9.14 -6.84
CA PHE A 14 -14.73 9.64 -8.20
C PHE A 14 -13.36 9.89 -8.83
N LYS A 15 -12.42 10.52 -8.09
CA LYS A 15 -11.05 10.75 -8.56
C LYS A 15 -10.32 9.44 -8.85
N PHE A 16 -10.51 8.41 -8.02
CA PHE A 16 -9.95 7.07 -8.23
C PHE A 16 -10.45 6.45 -9.54
N LEU A 17 -11.78 6.43 -9.73
CA LEU A 17 -12.42 5.88 -10.93
C LEU A 17 -12.03 6.67 -12.19
N ALA A 18 -12.07 8.00 -12.13
CA ALA A 18 -11.73 8.86 -13.24
C ALA A 18 -10.27 8.67 -13.68
N LYS A 19 -9.31 8.57 -12.73
CA LYS A 19 -7.92 8.27 -13.08
C LYS A 19 -7.82 6.94 -13.85
N GLY A 20 -8.40 5.87 -13.31
CA GLY A 20 -8.35 4.55 -13.96
C GLY A 20 -9.02 4.47 -15.33
N LEU A 21 -10.03 5.31 -15.58
CA LEU A 21 -10.70 5.39 -16.90
C LEU A 21 -9.97 6.28 -17.90
N LEU A 22 -9.33 7.37 -17.44
CA LEU A 22 -8.69 8.36 -18.32
C LEU A 22 -7.27 7.96 -18.75
N SER A 23 -6.61 7.05 -18.02
CA SER A 23 -5.24 6.62 -18.34
C SER A 23 -5.05 5.15 -18.01
N THR A 24 -4.60 4.37 -18.99
CA THR A 24 -4.22 2.96 -18.83
C THR A 24 -2.73 2.77 -18.51
N ASP A 25 -1.95 3.86 -18.52
CA ASP A 25 -0.49 3.82 -18.44
C ASP A 25 0.07 3.95 -17.01
N HIS A 26 -0.81 3.89 -16.00
CA HIS A 26 -0.40 3.92 -14.59
C HIS A 26 -1.00 2.76 -13.78
N PRO A 27 -0.32 2.28 -12.73
CA PRO A 27 -0.89 1.29 -11.82
C PRO A 27 -2.08 1.87 -11.04
N VAL A 28 -3.27 1.33 -11.22
CA VAL A 28 -4.42 1.75 -10.39
C VAL A 28 -4.23 1.31 -8.94
N LEU A 29 -3.73 0.09 -8.75
CA LEU A 29 -3.53 -0.54 -7.44
C LEU A 29 -2.17 -1.24 -7.39
N ALA A 30 -1.36 -0.94 -6.38
CA ALA A 30 -0.11 -1.62 -6.11
C ALA A 30 -0.19 -2.42 -4.81
N HIS A 31 0.17 -3.69 -4.86
CA HIS A 31 0.25 -4.59 -3.71
C HIS A 31 1.72 -4.67 -3.26
N ILE A 32 1.98 -4.23 -2.03
CA ILE A 32 3.33 -4.15 -1.47
C ILE A 32 3.45 -5.11 -0.28
N ILE A 33 4.49 -5.94 -0.32
CA ILE A 33 4.87 -6.88 0.74
C ILE A 33 6.18 -6.39 1.37
N PRO A 34 6.13 -5.60 2.46
CA PRO A 34 7.33 -5.15 3.16
C PRO A 34 7.99 -6.28 3.96
N MET A 35 7.25 -7.35 4.31
CA MET A 35 7.76 -8.49 5.06
C MET A 35 6.87 -9.72 4.84
N ARG A 36 7.48 -10.90 4.72
CA ARG A 36 6.76 -12.19 4.59
C ARG A 36 6.58 -12.92 5.93
N ARG A 37 7.25 -12.48 6.99
CA ARG A 37 7.08 -13.07 8.33
C ARG A 37 5.64 -12.97 8.82
N CYS A 38 5.09 -14.09 9.31
CA CYS A 38 3.76 -14.16 9.93
C CYS A 38 3.82 -14.92 11.26
N ASN A 39 2.95 -14.56 12.20
CA ASN A 39 2.75 -15.29 13.46
C ASN A 39 1.78 -16.48 13.33
N LEU A 40 1.22 -16.70 12.13
CA LEU A 40 0.32 -17.80 11.81
C LEU A 40 0.84 -18.60 10.62
N SER A 41 0.34 -19.83 10.47
CA SER A 41 0.72 -20.77 9.42
C SER A 41 -0.51 -21.37 8.72
N CYS A 42 -1.36 -20.50 8.16
CA CYS A 42 -2.61 -20.91 7.52
C CYS A 42 -2.35 -21.88 6.35
N ALA A 43 -3.06 -23.01 6.31
CA ALA A 43 -2.86 -24.07 5.31
C ALA A 43 -3.09 -23.63 3.85
N TYR A 44 -3.84 -22.55 3.65
CA TYR A 44 -4.15 -21.99 2.32
C TYR A 44 -3.25 -20.81 1.92
N CYS A 45 -2.35 -20.34 2.79
CA CYS A 45 -1.57 -19.13 2.55
C CYS A 45 -0.25 -19.44 1.82
N ASN A 46 0.08 -18.65 0.79
CA ASN A 46 1.32 -18.72 0.02
C ASN A 46 2.23 -17.48 0.21
N GLU A 47 1.78 -16.47 0.95
CA GLU A 47 2.47 -15.18 1.15
C GLU A 47 3.12 -15.03 2.53
N TYR A 48 3.48 -16.14 3.18
CA TYR A 48 4.16 -16.09 4.48
C TYR A 48 5.41 -16.99 4.58
N ASP A 49 6.26 -16.68 5.55
CA ASP A 49 7.33 -17.53 6.07
C ASP A 49 7.66 -17.16 7.54
N THR A 50 8.70 -17.77 8.11
CA THR A 50 9.16 -17.51 9.49
C THR A 50 10.60 -17.00 9.58
N PHE A 51 11.33 -16.94 8.46
CA PHE A 51 12.77 -16.68 8.43
C PHE A 51 13.14 -15.43 7.65
N SER A 52 12.27 -14.89 6.79
CA SER A 52 12.60 -13.68 6.04
C SER A 52 12.69 -12.49 6.97
N ASP A 53 13.69 -11.65 6.71
CA ASP A 53 13.78 -10.33 7.31
C ASP A 53 12.89 -9.34 6.56
N PRO A 54 12.46 -8.25 7.24
CA PRO A 54 11.78 -7.15 6.57
C PRO A 54 12.66 -6.56 5.46
N VAL A 55 12.03 -6.09 4.39
CA VAL A 55 12.70 -5.26 3.39
C VAL A 55 13.17 -3.98 4.07
N SER A 56 14.44 -3.61 3.87
CA SER A 56 14.98 -2.39 4.45
C SER A 56 14.12 -1.15 4.14
N LEU A 57 14.02 -0.26 5.12
CA LEU A 57 13.18 0.94 5.02
C LEU A 57 13.57 1.83 3.83
N GLU A 58 14.87 1.93 3.53
CA GLU A 58 15.38 2.68 2.37
C GLU A 58 14.83 2.12 1.05
N VAL A 59 14.89 0.80 0.87
CA VAL A 59 14.37 0.14 -0.34
C VAL A 59 12.85 0.32 -0.42
N MET A 60 12.15 0.25 0.71
CA MET A 60 10.71 0.49 0.77
C MET A 60 10.35 1.91 0.37
N HIS A 61 11.05 2.92 0.89
CA HIS A 61 10.84 4.32 0.50
C HIS A 61 11.10 4.53 -0.99
N ARG A 62 12.22 4.01 -1.53
CA ARG A 62 12.52 4.09 -2.96
C ARG A 62 11.44 3.47 -3.83
N ARG A 63 10.86 2.33 -3.42
CA ARG A 63 9.75 1.67 -4.15
C ARG A 63 8.47 2.49 -4.09
N VAL A 64 8.13 3.03 -2.92
CA VAL A 64 6.97 3.92 -2.74
C VAL A 64 7.09 5.17 -3.60
N ASP A 65 8.27 5.79 -3.62
CA ASP A 65 8.55 6.98 -4.43
C ASP A 65 8.39 6.68 -5.91
N ARG A 66 8.91 5.54 -6.38
CA ARG A 66 8.75 5.13 -7.77
C ARG A 66 7.29 4.88 -8.15
N LEU A 67 6.50 4.29 -7.25
CA LEU A 67 5.06 4.10 -7.47
C LEU A 67 4.32 5.44 -7.54
N ALA A 68 4.70 6.42 -6.72
CA ALA A 68 4.16 7.76 -6.77
C ALA A 68 4.50 8.46 -8.10
N GLU A 69 5.74 8.37 -8.57
CA GLU A 69 6.18 8.88 -9.89
C GLU A 69 5.37 8.26 -11.04
N LEU A 70 5.05 6.96 -10.95
CA LEU A 70 4.23 6.27 -11.93
C LEU A 70 2.74 6.65 -11.84
N GLY A 71 2.35 7.51 -10.90
CA GLY A 71 0.96 7.98 -10.75
C GLY A 71 0.04 6.98 -10.06
N THR A 72 0.60 6.02 -9.31
CA THR A 72 -0.16 4.97 -8.61
C THR A 72 -1.30 5.55 -7.78
N THR A 73 -2.50 4.98 -7.91
CA THR A 73 -3.68 5.58 -7.28
C THR A 73 -3.95 5.03 -5.88
N ALA A 74 -3.74 3.73 -5.66
CA ALA A 74 -3.91 3.08 -4.37
C ALA A 74 -2.78 2.09 -4.09
N VAL A 75 -2.45 1.95 -2.79
CA VAL A 75 -1.46 0.99 -2.30
C VAL A 75 -2.11 0.12 -1.25
N ILE A 76 -1.96 -1.20 -1.39
CA ILE A 76 -2.31 -2.19 -0.35
C ILE A 76 -1.01 -2.69 0.25
N ILE A 77 -0.90 -2.60 1.57
CA ILE A 77 0.16 -3.25 2.32
C ILE A 77 -0.34 -4.62 2.76
N SER A 78 0.47 -5.64 2.53
CA SER A 78 0.19 -7.04 2.83
C SER A 78 1.51 -7.76 3.13
N GLY A 79 1.61 -9.05 2.87
CA GLY A 79 2.72 -9.90 3.29
C GLY A 79 2.25 -10.95 4.28
N GLY A 80 3.16 -11.42 5.14
CA GLY A 80 2.79 -12.32 6.22
C GLY A 80 1.78 -11.65 7.16
N GLU A 81 2.22 -11.16 8.30
CA GLU A 81 1.39 -10.25 9.10
C GLU A 81 2.02 -8.85 9.07
N PRO A 82 1.47 -7.90 8.28
CA PRO A 82 2.01 -6.54 8.17
C PRO A 82 2.21 -5.85 9.51
N LEU A 83 1.32 -6.08 10.48
CA LEU A 83 1.36 -5.45 11.79
C LEU A 83 2.55 -5.91 12.65
N LEU A 84 3.26 -6.98 12.26
CA LEU A 84 4.51 -7.39 12.91
C LEU A 84 5.73 -6.57 12.45
N HIS A 85 5.60 -5.77 11.39
CA HIS A 85 6.74 -5.03 10.83
C HIS A 85 7.09 -3.82 11.74
N PRO A 86 8.33 -3.72 12.26
CA PRO A 86 8.69 -2.69 13.25
C PRO A 86 8.58 -1.26 12.74
N ASP A 87 8.86 -1.05 11.45
CA ASP A 87 8.79 0.27 10.79
C ASP A 87 7.54 0.46 9.90
N LEU A 88 6.45 -0.30 10.11
CA LEU A 88 5.25 -0.21 9.27
C LEU A 88 4.73 1.23 9.15
N GLU A 89 4.67 1.95 10.27
CA GLU A 89 4.18 3.32 10.31
C GLU A 89 5.02 4.28 9.46
N LYS A 90 6.34 4.06 9.38
CA LYS A 90 7.24 4.87 8.54
C LYS A 90 6.94 4.64 7.06
N ILE A 91 6.66 3.39 6.67
CA ILE A 91 6.26 3.04 5.30
C ILE A 91 4.91 3.70 4.96
N ILE A 92 3.92 3.60 5.84
CA ILE A 92 2.60 4.24 5.67
C ILE A 92 2.75 5.76 5.57
N SER A 93 3.56 6.37 6.43
CA SER A 93 3.83 7.81 6.43
C SER A 93 4.42 8.26 5.09
N ARG A 94 5.38 7.50 4.53
CA ARG A 94 5.95 7.80 3.21
C ARG A 94 4.90 7.71 2.11
N ILE A 95 4.03 6.70 2.12
CA ILE A 95 2.92 6.59 1.16
C ILE A 95 2.01 7.82 1.25
N ARG A 96 1.60 8.20 2.47
CA ARG A 96 0.71 9.35 2.71
C ARG A 96 1.35 10.69 2.38
N SER A 97 2.68 10.80 2.37
CA SER A 97 3.37 12.02 1.94
C SER A 97 3.21 12.32 0.44
N HIS A 98 2.79 11.33 -0.37
CA HIS A 98 2.56 11.48 -1.81
C HIS A 98 1.09 11.77 -2.19
N GLY A 99 0.16 11.81 -1.21
CA GLY A 99 -1.25 12.17 -1.42
C GLY A 99 -2.28 11.17 -0.88
#